data_AF-A0A4R5VLC4-F1
#
_entry.id   AF-A0A4R5VLC4-F1
#
_cell.length_a   1.000
_cell.length_b   1.000
_cell.length_c   1.000
_cell.angle_alpha   90.00
_cell.angle_beta   90.00
_cell.angle_gamma   90.00
#
_symmetry.space_group_name_H-M   'P 1'
#
loop_
_entity.id
_entity.type
_entity.pdbx_description
1 polymer ?
#
loop_
_entity_poly.entity_id
_entity_poly.type
_entity_poly.pdbx_seq_one_letter_code
_entity_poly.pdbx_strand_id
1 'polypeptide(L)' 'MSHQTLQLVSIGIYLAGMLLIGWYAYRKTSNLTDYMLGGRSLGPAVTALSAGAADMSGWLLMGLPGGIYVT' A
#
# COMPACT_ATOMS: atom_id res chain seq x y z
N MET A 1 26.23 3.36 13.84
CA MET A 1 25.35 2.73 12.83
C MET A 1 25.30 3.64 11.62
N SER A 2 25.62 3.15 10.43
CA SER A 2 25.58 3.99 9.23
C SER A 2 24.13 4.29 8.87
N HIS A 3 23.89 5.46 8.25
CA HIS A 3 22.56 5.87 7.80
C HIS A 3 21.94 4.83 6.84
N GLN A 4 22.77 4.20 6.00
CA GLN A 4 22.36 3.16 5.06
C GLN A 4 21.84 1.91 5.77
N THR A 5 22.50 1.48 6.85
CA THR A 5 22.02 0.34 7.64
C THR A 5 20.64 0.62 8.23
N LEU A 6 20.41 1.83 8.75
CA LEU A 6 19.11 2.23 9.30
C LEU A 6 18.02 2.28 8.21
N GLN A 7 18.34 2.78 7.01
CA GLN A 7 17.40 2.79 5.88
C GLN A 7 16.97 1.39 5.46
N LEU A 8 17.92 0.46 5.33
CA LEU A 8 17.64 -0.92 4.94
C LEU A 8 16.78 -1.64 6.00
N VAL A 9 17.06 -1.40 7.29
CA VAL A 9 16.24 -1.95 8.37
C VAL A 9 14.81 -1.40 8.31
N SER A 10 14.63 -0.10 8.11
CA SER A 10 13.30 0.52 7.97
C SER A 10 12.51 -0.07 6.79
N ILE A 11 13.16 -0.27 5.64
CA ILE A 11 12.54 -0.92 4.48
C ILE A 11 12.15 -2.36 4.81
N GLY A 12 13.04 -3.10 5.48
CA GLY A 12 12.77 -4.47 5.92
C GLY A 12 11.54 -4.56 6.83
N ILE A 13 11.43 -3.66 7.80
CA ILE A 13 10.27 -3.57 8.71
C ILE A 13 8.99 -3.24 7.94
N TYR A 14 9.06 -2.27 7.02
CA TYR A 14 7.91 -1.89 6.20
C TYR A 14 7.39 -3.06 5.36
N LEU A 15 8.28 -3.77 4.66
CA LEU A 15 7.91 -4.93 3.83
C LEU A 15 7.35 -6.08 4.68
N ALA A 16 7.96 -6.36 5.83
CA ALA A 16 7.45 -7.36 6.76
C ALA A 16 6.04 -6.99 7.25
N GLY A 17 5.80 -5.72 7.58
CA GLY A 17 4.48 -5.22 7.95
C GLY A 17 3.44 -5.42 6.85
N MET A 18 3.77 -5.09 5.61
CA MET A 18 2.88 -5.28 4.46
C MET A 18 2.50 -6.75 4.25
N LEU A 19 3.47 -7.68 4.39
CA LEU A 19 3.22 -9.12 4.29
C LEU A 19 2.32 -9.63 5.43
N LEU A 20 2.53 -9.16 6.66
CA LEU A 20 1.70 -9.53 7.81
C LEU A 20 0.25 -9.08 7.63
N ILE A 21 0.03 -7.85 7.14
CA ILE A 21 -1.31 -7.33 6.85
C ILE A 21 -1.99 -8.17 5.76
N GLY A 22 -1.26 -8.50 4.68
CA GLY A 22 -1.77 -9.34 3.60
C GLY A 22 -2.15 -10.74 4.08
N TRP A 23 -1.30 -11.38 4.90
CA TRP A 23 -1.60 -12.69 5.48
C TRP A 23 -2.79 -12.68 6.43
N TYR A 24 -2.92 -11.63 7.24
CA TYR A 24 -4.08 -11.44 8.12
C TYR A 24 -5.38 -11.29 7.31
N ALA A 25 -5.36 -10.47 6.26
CA ALA A 25 -6.51 -10.28 5.38
C ALA A 25 -6.87 -11.58 4.64
N TYR A 26 -5.87 -12.31 4.13
CA TYR A 26 -6.06 -13.59 3.48
C TYR A 26 -6.79 -14.61 4.37
N ARG A 27 -6.44 -14.68 5.66
CA ARG A 27 -7.15 -15.54 6.61
C ARG A 27 -8.62 -15.16 6.85
N LYS A 28 -9.00 -13.92 6.57
CA LYS A 28 -10.40 -13.46 6.65
C LYS A 28 -11.20 -13.64 5.35
N THR A 29 -10.54 -13.95 4.24
CA THR A 29 -11.20 -14.15 2.95
C THR A 29 -11.71 -15.58 2.86
N SER A 30 -13.04 -15.76 2.88
CA SER A 30 -13.67 -17.09 2.77
C SER A 30 -14.36 -17.32 1.42
N ASN A 31 -14.79 -16.24 0.76
CA ASN A 31 -15.59 -16.28 -0.46
C ASN A 31 -15.21 -15.14 -1.43
N LEU A 32 -15.75 -15.19 -2.64
CA LEU A 32 -15.49 -14.19 -3.69
C LEU A 32 -15.95 -12.77 -3.29
N THR A 33 -17.03 -12.64 -2.53
CA THR A 33 -17.52 -11.33 -2.06
C THR A 33 -16.56 -10.72 -1.05
N ASP A 34 -15.98 -11.52 -0.16
CA ASP A 34 -14.95 -11.08 0.78
C ASP A 34 -13.69 -10.62 0.04
N TYR A 35 -13.30 -11.35 -1.00
CA TYR A 35 -12.13 -11.04 -1.81
C TYR A 35 -12.32 -9.75 -2.64
N MET A 36 -13.46 -9.63 -3.31
CA MET A 36 -13.70 -8.52 -4.24
C MET A 36 -14.18 -7.24 -3.55
N LEU A 37 -14.94 -7.35 -2.46
CA LEU A 37 -15.62 -6.22 -1.81
C LEU A 37 -15.22 -6.03 -0.34
N GLY A 38 -14.25 -6.79 0.18
CA GLY A 38 -13.88 -6.73 1.60
C GLY A 38 -15.06 -7.08 2.53
N GLY A 39 -15.95 -7.96 2.06
CA GLY A 39 -17.17 -8.33 2.78
C GLY A 39 -18.18 -7.18 2.95
N ARG A 40 -18.01 -6.07 2.21
CA ARG A 40 -18.80 -4.81 2.35
C ARG A 40 -18.76 -4.21 3.76
N SER A 41 -17.81 -4.64 4.57
CA SER A 41 -17.63 -4.23 5.96
C SER A 41 -16.64 -3.08 6.12
N LEU A 42 -15.93 -2.71 5.05
CA LEU A 42 -14.97 -1.62 5.07
C LEU A 42 -15.69 -0.27 5.10
N GLY A 43 -15.41 0.51 6.15
CA GLY A 43 -16.04 1.82 6.34
C GLY A 43 -15.57 2.87 5.32
N PRO A 44 -16.32 3.97 5.15
CA PRO A 44 -16.07 4.97 4.10
C PRO A 44 -14.65 5.56 4.11
N ALA A 45 -14.08 5.79 5.29
CA ALA A 45 -12.74 6.36 5.43
C ALA A 45 -11.63 5.44 4.89
N VAL A 46 -11.72 4.13 5.16
CA VAL A 46 -10.74 3.14 4.69
C VAL A 46 -10.86 2.97 3.18
N THR A 47 -12.09 2.96 2.66
CA THR A 47 -12.36 2.88 1.23
C THR A 47 -11.83 4.11 0.50
N ALA A 48 -12.03 5.32 1.03
CA ALA A 48 -11.51 6.55 0.44
C ALA A 48 -9.97 6.61 0.46
N LEU A 49 -9.34 6.21 1.57
CA LEU A 49 -7.88 6.12 1.67
C LEU A 49 -7.34 5.10 0.65
N SER A 50 -7.98 3.94 0.52
CA SER A 50 -7.57 2.91 -0.44
C SER A 50 -7.69 3.38 -1.88
N ALA A 51 -8.75 4.14 -2.21
CA ALA A 51 -8.90 4.74 -3.53
C ALA A 51 -7.78 5.74 -3.81
N GLY A 52 -7.53 6.68 -2.89
CA GLY A 52 -6.45 7.66 -3.03
C GLY A 52 -5.07 7.02 -3.12
N ALA A 53 -4.80 5.96 -2.35
CA ALA A 53 -3.55 5.21 -2.45
C ALA A 53 -3.39 4.50 -3.80
N ALA A 54 -4.48 3.99 -4.38
CA ALA A 54 -4.48 3.37 -5.71
C ALA A 54 -4.25 4.40 -6.82
N ASP A 55 -4.84 5.60 -6.69
CA ASP A 55 -4.60 6.73 -7.59
C ASP A 55 -3.14 7.23 -7.50
N MET A 56 -2.56 7.15 -6.29
CA MET A 56 -1.17 7.51 -5.98
C MET A 56 -0.20 6.35 -6.26
N SER A 57 -0.19 5.89 -7.52
CA SER A 57 0.75 4.85 -7.98
C SER A 57 2.16 5.41 -8.27
N GLY A 58 3.01 4.63 -8.94
CA GLY A 58 4.35 5.05 -9.41
C GLY A 58 4.37 6.35 -10.23
N TRP A 59 3.20 6.84 -10.66
CA TRP A 59 2.98 8.18 -11.16
C TRP A 59 3.59 9.28 -10.29
N LEU A 60 3.48 9.22 -8.95
CA LEU A 60 4.04 10.28 -8.09
C LEU A 60 5.56 10.22 -7.96
N LEU A 61 6.14 9.03 -8.06
CA LEU A 61 7.59 8.85 -7.88
C LEU A 61 8.39 9.12 -9.16
N MET A 62 7.81 8.84 -10.34
CA MET A 62 8.51 9.00 -11.62
C MET A 62 7.77 9.88 -12.64
N GLY A 63 6.44 9.90 -12.61
CA GLY A 63 5.62 10.64 -13.60
C GLY A 63 5.54 12.14 -13.32
N LEU A 64 5.14 12.53 -12.10
CA LEU A 64 4.98 13.94 -11.72
C LEU A 64 6.33 14.69 -11.73
N PRO A 65 7.43 14.17 -11.15
CA PRO A 65 8.73 14.83 -11.21
C PRO A 65 9.29 14.87 -12.64
N GLY A 66 9.02 13.83 -13.43
CA GLY A 66 9.41 13.76 -14.85
C GLY A 66 8.71 14.79 -15.72
N GLY A 67 7.40 15.02 -15.50
CA GLY A 67 6.64 16.06 -16.22
C GLY A 67 7.09 17.48 -15.88
N ILE A 68 7.40 17.73 -14.60
CA ILE A 68 7.96 19.02 -14.15
C ILE A 68 9.39 19.22 -14.69
N TYR A 69 10.20 18.17 -14.77
CA TYR A 69 11.58 18.27 -15.28
C TYR A 69 11.66 18.62 -16.77
N VAL A 70 10.68 18.17 -17.57
CA VAL A 70 10.64 18.36 -19.02
C VAL A 70 10.03 19.71 -19.44
N THR A 71 9.40 20.45 -18.50
CA THR A 71 8.78 21.76 -18.73
C THR A 71 9.61 22.87 -18.13
#